data_AF-A0A0C9MMT4-F1
#
_entry.id   AF-A0A0C9MMT4-F1
#
_cell.length_a   1.000
_cell.length_b   1.000
_cell.length_c   1.000
_cell.angle_alpha   90.00
_cell.angle_beta   90.00
_cell.angle_gamma   90.00
#
_symmetry.space_group_name_H-M   'P 1'
#
loop_
_entity.id
_entity.type
_entity.pdbx_description
1 polymer ?
#
loop_
_entity_poly.entity_id
_entity_poly.type
_entity_poly.pdbx_seq_one_letter_code
_entity_poly.pdbx_strand_id
1 'polypeptide(L)'
;MEVHLYYTLPMLGVIFWLSKPYYTSTDSLKFKFLSLVAFTTASVWDNYIVYHKAWSYCPTCVTAVIGYVPLEEYMFFIIMTLLTVAFTNLVMRWHLHSFFIKPETPIMQSVLVRFVPITALLTTAYKAWHSAVPGNPLFYGSCILWYACPVLALLWFGAGEYMMRRPLAVLSSIALPTLFLCWVDVVAIGAGTWDISLATSTGIFVVPHLPVEEFMFFALINTVLVFGTCAIDRTMAIIHLFKKKSPYQRQYQNDKSFLHQILEMTWAFCLPDQALHTETFHDLSISWDILRKASRSFYTASAVFPGDVRQELGVLYAFCRATDDLCDNEQVPVQERKDQLTLTHRFVSDLFSQKKSAPTAIDWDFYNDQLPAPCISAFKSFTRLRHVLEADAIKELLDGYKWDLERRCITNQEDLNYYSACVASSVGEMCTRIILAHADKPTSRQETQWIIQRAREMGLVLQYTNIARDIVTDSKELGRCYLPQDWLADKEVGLIQDGRAREIGEERLLSLSHRLIYQADELMAVANKGIDKLPSHCQGGVRAACNVYASIGTKLKSYRHHYPSRAHVGNSKRVQIALLSVYNLYTAPIVTKQGRQGKMRNLNTI
;
A
#
# COMPACT_ATOMS: atom_id res chain seq x y z
N MET A 1 35.29 -9.39 8.44
CA MET A 1 34.76 -8.08 7.97
C MET A 1 34.66 -7.94 6.45
N GLU A 2 35.70 -8.29 5.68
CA GLU A 2 35.73 -8.11 4.22
C GLU A 2 34.56 -8.77 3.48
N VAL A 3 34.20 -10.01 3.87
CA VAL A 3 33.07 -10.74 3.29
C VAL A 3 31.77 -9.92 3.38
N HIS A 4 31.49 -9.27 4.50
CA HIS A 4 30.29 -8.45 4.64
C HIS A 4 30.35 -7.18 3.79
N LEU A 5 31.52 -6.53 3.73
CA LEU A 5 31.72 -5.30 2.95
C LEU A 5 31.57 -5.54 1.44
N TYR A 6 32.08 -6.66 0.93
CA TYR A 6 32.05 -6.96 -0.50
C TYR A 6 30.74 -7.60 -0.96
N TYR A 7 30.09 -8.41 -0.13
CA TYR A 7 28.95 -9.23 -0.58
C TYR A 7 27.61 -8.83 0.06
N THR A 8 27.50 -8.82 1.40
CA THR A 8 26.19 -8.70 2.05
C THR A 8 25.71 -7.25 2.18
N LEU A 9 26.58 -6.30 2.54
CA LEU A 9 26.22 -4.89 2.71
C LEU A 9 25.83 -4.19 1.41
N PRO A 10 26.51 -4.40 0.25
CA PRO A 10 26.08 -3.82 -1.02
C PRO A 10 24.69 -4.30 -1.43
N MET A 11 24.41 -5.61 -1.31
CA MET A 11 23.10 -6.17 -1.63
C MET A 11 22.02 -5.61 -0.70
N LEU A 12 22.30 -5.51 0.60
CA LEU A 12 21.42 -4.89 1.57
C LEU A 12 21.11 -3.42 1.19
N GLY A 13 22.14 -2.67 0.80
CA GLY A 13 22.00 -1.29 0.33
C GLY A 13 21.09 -1.16 -0.90
N VAL A 14 21.20 -2.08 -1.87
CA VAL A 14 20.32 -2.12 -3.05
C VAL A 14 18.87 -2.38 -2.65
N ILE A 15 18.61 -3.37 -1.78
CA ILE A 15 17.25 -3.69 -1.33
C ILE A 15 16.63 -2.53 -0.54
N PHE A 16 17.41 -1.88 0.34
CA PHE A 16 16.95 -0.69 1.06
C PHE A 16 16.65 0.47 0.13
N TRP A 17 17.49 0.70 -0.89
CA TRP A 17 17.25 1.75 -1.88
C TRP A 17 15.95 1.50 -2.64
N LEU A 18 15.71 0.26 -3.10
CA LEU A 18 14.48 -0.14 -3.77
C LEU A 18 13.23 -0.01 -2.88
N SER A 19 13.40 -0.23 -1.57
CA SER A 19 12.30 -0.19 -0.60
C SER A 19 12.02 1.21 -0.05
N LYS A 20 12.99 2.13 -0.14
CA LYS A 20 12.97 3.47 0.46
C LYS A 20 11.68 4.26 0.22
N PRO A 21 11.11 4.34 -1.00
CA PRO A 21 9.91 5.15 -1.25
C PRO A 21 8.67 4.68 -0.48
N TYR A 22 8.74 3.49 0.10
CA TYR A 22 7.61 2.75 0.62
C TYR A 22 7.81 2.32 2.07
N TYR A 23 8.92 2.75 2.67
CA TYR A 23 9.31 2.38 4.02
C TYR A 23 8.28 2.89 5.02
N THR A 24 7.64 1.99 5.76
CA THR A 24 6.60 2.32 6.74
C THR A 24 7.11 2.19 8.19
N SER A 25 6.33 2.69 9.14
CA SER A 25 6.56 2.46 10.57
C SER A 25 6.47 0.97 10.94
N THR A 26 5.63 0.20 10.25
CA THR A 26 5.55 -1.26 10.39
C THR A 26 6.84 -1.94 9.96
N ASP A 27 7.48 -1.47 8.87
CA ASP A 27 8.77 -2.01 8.44
C ASP A 27 9.88 -1.68 9.45
N SER A 28 9.88 -0.45 9.98
CA SER A 28 10.76 -0.05 11.07
C SER A 28 10.60 -0.94 12.31
N LEU A 29 9.37 -1.29 12.67
CA LEU A 29 9.07 -2.22 13.76
C LEU A 29 9.67 -3.60 13.48
N LYS A 30 9.45 -4.18 12.29
CA LYS A 30 10.02 -5.48 11.90
C LYS A 30 11.54 -5.47 11.99
N PHE A 31 12.20 -4.46 11.42
CA PHE A 31 13.66 -4.38 11.44
C PHE A 31 14.20 -4.31 12.87
N LYS A 32 13.63 -3.45 13.73
CA LYS A 32 14.09 -3.30 15.11
C LYS A 32 13.78 -4.54 15.96
N PHE A 33 12.55 -5.02 15.90
CA PHE A 33 12.08 -6.13 16.73
C PHE A 33 12.78 -7.43 16.35
N LEU A 34 12.81 -7.79 15.06
CA LEU A 34 13.42 -9.05 14.62
C LEU A 34 14.94 -9.02 14.78
N SER A 35 15.60 -7.87 14.55
CA SER A 35 17.05 -7.78 14.81
C SER A 35 17.38 -7.88 16.29
N LEU A 36 16.56 -7.29 17.17
CA LEU A 36 16.74 -7.40 18.62
C LEU A 36 16.54 -8.84 19.10
N VAL A 37 15.49 -9.50 18.60
CA VAL A 37 15.24 -10.92 18.92
C VAL A 37 16.39 -11.77 18.40
N ALA A 38 16.77 -11.63 17.13
CA ALA A 38 17.88 -12.39 16.54
C ALA A 38 19.18 -12.17 17.31
N PHE A 39 19.54 -10.92 17.63
CA PHE A 39 20.73 -10.60 18.41
C PHE A 39 20.69 -11.27 19.79
N THR A 40 19.59 -11.15 20.53
CA THR A 40 19.52 -11.70 21.90
C THR A 40 19.52 -13.23 21.92
N THR A 41 18.77 -13.88 21.02
CA THR A 41 18.67 -15.34 21.01
C THR A 41 19.88 -16.02 20.38
N ALA A 42 20.43 -15.48 19.29
CA ALA A 42 21.66 -15.99 18.68
C ALA A 42 22.85 -15.81 19.64
N SER A 43 22.94 -14.70 20.38
CA SER A 43 23.99 -14.50 21.39
C SER A 43 24.13 -15.70 22.35
N VAL A 44 23.00 -16.22 22.85
CA VAL A 44 22.99 -17.34 23.80
C VAL A 44 23.33 -18.65 23.09
N TRP A 45 22.75 -18.88 21.92
CA TRP A 45 22.91 -20.12 21.15
C TRP A 45 24.33 -20.28 20.59
N ASP A 46 24.88 -19.26 19.93
CA ASP A 46 26.23 -19.30 19.37
C ASP A 46 27.30 -19.45 20.46
N ASN A 47 27.17 -18.75 21.58
CA ASN A 47 28.12 -18.90 22.68
C ASN A 47 28.14 -20.33 23.22
N TYR A 48 27.00 -21.00 23.29
CA TYR A 48 26.91 -22.41 23.69
C TYR A 48 27.59 -23.34 22.66
N ILE A 49 27.36 -23.12 21.37
CA ILE A 49 27.87 -23.98 20.32
C ILE A 49 29.38 -23.82 20.10
N VAL A 50 29.87 -22.57 20.10
CA VAL A 50 31.30 -22.27 19.99
C VAL A 50 32.05 -22.76 21.24
N TYR A 51 31.47 -22.64 22.42
CA TYR A 51 32.04 -23.22 23.65
C TYR A 51 32.25 -24.73 23.54
N HIS A 52 31.32 -25.44 22.89
CA HIS A 52 31.41 -26.87 22.61
C HIS A 52 32.20 -27.22 21.33
N LYS A 53 32.92 -26.25 20.76
CA LYS A 53 33.85 -26.40 19.63
C LYS A 53 33.19 -26.95 18.36
N ALA A 54 31.94 -26.57 18.09
CA ALA A 54 31.29 -27.03 16.86
C ALA A 54 31.85 -26.38 15.59
N TRP A 55 32.36 -25.16 15.71
CA TRP A 55 33.13 -24.49 14.68
C TRP A 55 34.20 -23.58 15.30
N SER A 56 35.12 -23.09 14.49
CA SER A 56 36.22 -22.24 14.91
C SER A 56 36.53 -21.17 13.86
N TYR A 57 37.14 -20.08 14.31
CA TYR A 57 37.46 -18.94 13.45
C TYR A 57 38.98 -18.81 13.28
N CYS A 58 39.41 -18.34 12.12
CA CYS A 58 40.81 -18.00 11.90
C CYS A 58 41.19 -16.81 12.80
N PRO A 59 42.22 -16.92 13.66
CA PRO A 59 42.57 -15.86 14.61
C PRO A 59 42.93 -14.52 13.95
N THR A 60 43.46 -14.55 12.73
CA THR A 60 43.80 -13.34 11.96
C THR A 60 42.59 -12.66 11.31
N CYS A 61 41.43 -13.33 11.31
CA CYS A 61 40.20 -12.85 10.68
C CYS A 61 39.19 -12.29 11.71
N VAL A 62 39.51 -12.33 13.01
CA VAL A 62 38.65 -11.90 14.12
C VAL A 62 39.15 -10.58 14.69
N THR A 63 38.30 -9.55 14.69
CA THR A 63 38.67 -8.24 15.25
C THR A 63 38.59 -8.22 16.77
N ALA A 64 37.53 -8.81 17.33
CA ALA A 64 37.28 -8.89 18.77
C ALA A 64 36.34 -10.04 19.07
N VAL A 65 36.31 -10.51 20.33
CA VAL A 65 35.43 -11.58 20.80
C VAL A 65 34.61 -11.09 21.98
N ILE A 66 33.30 -11.37 21.99
CA ILE A 66 32.40 -11.13 23.12
C ILE A 66 31.91 -12.50 23.60
N GLY A 67 32.28 -12.87 24.82
CA GLY A 67 32.10 -14.25 25.30
C GLY A 67 33.02 -15.20 24.53
N TYR A 68 32.45 -16.10 23.74
CA TYR A 68 33.15 -17.03 22.86
C TYR A 68 33.02 -16.69 21.37
N VAL A 69 32.19 -15.70 21.04
CA VAL A 69 31.75 -15.43 19.66
C VAL A 69 32.42 -14.16 19.11
N PRO A 70 32.97 -14.17 17.89
CA PRO A 70 33.53 -12.97 17.25
C PRO A 70 32.52 -11.84 17.06
N LEU A 71 33.00 -10.60 17.10
CA LEU A 71 32.19 -9.40 16.81
C LEU A 71 31.54 -9.47 15.42
N GLU A 72 32.26 -10.02 14.44
CA GLU A 72 31.78 -10.21 13.07
C GLU A 72 30.53 -11.08 13.00
N GLU A 73 30.43 -12.08 13.86
CA GLU A 73 29.26 -12.99 13.91
C GLU A 73 28.01 -12.24 14.43
N TYR A 74 28.18 -11.39 15.46
CA TYR A 74 27.10 -10.50 15.92
C TYR A 74 26.64 -9.53 14.82
N MET A 75 27.57 -9.01 14.02
CA MET A 75 27.23 -8.19 12.85
C MET A 75 26.48 -9.01 11.80
N PHE A 76 26.92 -10.24 11.56
CA PHE A 76 26.29 -11.16 10.63
C PHE A 76 24.81 -11.39 10.97
N PHE A 77 24.46 -11.66 12.24
CA PHE A 77 23.06 -11.86 12.65
C PHE A 77 22.18 -10.67 12.29
N ILE A 78 22.67 -9.46 12.53
CA ILE A 78 21.93 -8.22 12.23
C ILE A 78 21.81 -8.06 10.72
N ILE A 79 22.91 -8.20 9.97
CA ILE A 79 22.94 -8.00 8.52
C ILE A 79 22.03 -9.02 7.81
N MET A 80 22.11 -10.30 8.18
CA MET A 80 21.23 -11.35 7.66
C MET A 80 19.77 -11.05 7.97
N THR A 81 19.47 -10.66 9.22
CA THR A 81 18.11 -10.32 9.61
C THR A 81 17.56 -9.17 8.77
N LEU A 82 18.32 -8.09 8.62
CA LEU A 82 17.92 -6.95 7.80
C LEU A 82 17.74 -7.34 6.33
N LEU A 83 18.63 -8.16 5.77
CA LEU A 83 18.57 -8.63 4.39
C LEU A 83 17.29 -9.41 4.12
N THR A 84 17.03 -10.45 4.92
CA THR A 84 15.88 -11.33 4.74
C THR A 84 14.57 -10.59 5.01
N VAL A 85 14.51 -9.76 6.05
CA VAL A 85 13.31 -8.95 6.34
C VAL A 85 13.05 -7.92 5.24
N ALA A 86 14.08 -7.23 4.74
CA ALA A 86 13.93 -6.24 3.68
C ALA A 86 13.47 -6.91 2.36
N PHE A 87 14.06 -8.05 2.01
CA PHE A 87 13.65 -8.83 0.85
C PHE A 87 12.20 -9.33 0.99
N THR A 88 11.84 -9.87 2.15
CA THR A 88 10.48 -10.34 2.44
C THR A 88 9.47 -9.21 2.32
N ASN A 89 9.75 -8.03 2.87
CA ASN A 89 8.87 -6.86 2.75
C ASN A 89 8.68 -6.47 1.27
N LEU A 90 9.75 -6.49 0.46
CA LEU A 90 9.68 -6.19 -0.97
C LEU A 90 8.85 -7.20 -1.77
N VAL A 91 8.86 -8.48 -1.38
CA VAL A 91 8.03 -9.52 -2.01
C VAL A 91 6.57 -9.45 -1.52
N MET A 92 6.35 -9.20 -0.23
CA MET A 92 5.03 -9.32 0.40
C MET A 92 4.08 -8.15 0.10
N ARG A 93 4.61 -6.95 -0.14
CA ARG A 93 3.86 -5.69 -0.30
C ARG A 93 2.86 -5.59 -1.45
N TRP A 94 3.01 -6.40 -2.51
CA TRP A 94 2.29 -6.15 -3.77
C TRP A 94 0.79 -6.47 -3.69
N HIS A 95 0.39 -7.19 -2.65
CA HIS A 95 -0.97 -7.57 -2.34
C HIS A 95 -1.33 -7.10 -0.93
N LEU A 96 -2.59 -6.77 -0.70
CA LEU A 96 -3.07 -6.41 0.63
C LEU A 96 -3.06 -7.64 1.54
N HIS A 97 -2.47 -7.49 2.73
CA HIS A 97 -2.39 -8.55 3.73
C HIS A 97 -3.77 -9.06 4.17
N SER A 98 -4.76 -8.17 4.22
CA SER A 98 -6.16 -8.48 4.59
C SER A 98 -6.84 -9.50 3.67
N PHE A 99 -6.44 -9.59 2.40
CA PHE A 99 -7.03 -10.57 1.46
C PHE A 99 -6.65 -12.02 1.73
N PHE A 100 -5.61 -12.24 2.54
CA PHE A 100 -5.13 -13.56 2.90
C PHE A 100 -5.59 -13.99 4.29
N ILE A 101 -6.50 -13.24 4.91
CA ILE A 101 -7.19 -13.61 6.15
C ILE A 101 -8.60 -14.04 5.76
N LYS A 102 -8.97 -15.28 6.05
CA LYS A 102 -10.21 -15.90 5.54
C LYS A 102 -11.02 -16.55 6.67
N PRO A 103 -11.89 -15.77 7.34
CA PRO A 103 -12.74 -16.28 8.42
C PRO A 103 -13.68 -17.41 7.98
N GLU A 104 -14.07 -17.42 6.70
CA GLU A 104 -14.91 -18.45 6.07
C GLU A 104 -14.25 -19.84 5.93
N THR A 105 -12.96 -19.98 6.25
CA THR A 105 -12.27 -21.27 6.16
C THR A 105 -12.89 -22.28 7.15
N PRO A 106 -13.27 -23.50 6.71
CA PRO A 106 -13.84 -24.52 7.59
C PRO A 106 -12.97 -24.78 8.83
N ILE A 107 -13.59 -24.88 10.01
CA ILE A 107 -12.89 -25.03 11.30
C ILE A 107 -11.98 -26.26 11.28
N MET A 108 -12.45 -27.41 10.78
CA MET A 108 -11.63 -28.63 10.69
C MET A 108 -10.37 -28.43 9.83
N GLN A 109 -10.49 -27.73 8.71
CA GLN A 109 -9.35 -27.42 7.85
C GLN A 109 -8.36 -26.50 8.56
N SER A 110 -8.85 -25.45 9.24
CA SER A 110 -8.02 -24.54 10.04
C SER A 110 -7.27 -25.28 11.16
N VAL A 111 -7.96 -26.14 11.90
CA VAL A 111 -7.36 -26.97 12.97
C VAL A 111 -6.25 -27.87 12.40
N LEU A 112 -6.50 -28.57 11.29
CA LEU A 112 -5.49 -29.43 10.67
C LEU A 112 -4.28 -28.64 10.19
N VAL A 113 -4.50 -27.54 9.45
CA VAL A 113 -3.43 -26.67 8.96
C VAL A 113 -2.59 -26.10 10.10
N ARG A 114 -3.21 -25.81 11.25
CA ARG A 114 -2.51 -25.26 12.41
C ARG A 114 -1.75 -26.33 13.20
N PHE A 115 -2.42 -27.37 13.65
CA PHE A 115 -1.86 -28.28 14.65
C PHE A 115 -1.00 -29.41 14.08
N VAL A 116 -1.20 -29.84 12.83
CA VAL A 116 -0.36 -30.90 12.23
C VAL A 116 1.10 -30.43 12.09
N PRO A 117 1.41 -29.27 11.47
CA PRO A 117 2.78 -28.79 11.37
C PRO A 117 3.40 -28.44 12.72
N ILE A 118 2.60 -27.87 13.65
CA ILE A 118 3.05 -27.58 15.02
C ILE A 118 3.50 -28.87 15.71
N THR A 119 2.69 -29.93 15.65
CA THR A 119 3.01 -31.21 16.30
C THR A 119 4.28 -31.81 15.69
N ALA A 120 4.43 -31.76 14.37
CA ALA A 120 5.63 -32.22 13.69
C ALA A 120 6.89 -31.43 14.10
N LEU A 121 6.80 -30.10 14.17
CA LEU A 121 7.89 -29.22 14.59
C LEU A 121 8.28 -29.47 16.05
N LEU A 122 7.31 -29.56 16.96
CA LEU A 122 7.58 -29.84 18.38
C LEU A 122 8.15 -31.24 18.61
N THR A 123 7.67 -32.24 17.87
CA THR A 123 8.24 -33.60 17.90
C THR A 123 9.68 -33.61 17.40
N THR A 124 9.97 -32.85 16.34
CA THR A 124 11.33 -32.69 15.80
C THR A 124 12.23 -31.99 16.81
N ALA A 125 11.76 -30.91 17.43
CA ALA A 125 12.48 -30.20 18.48
C ALA A 125 12.82 -31.12 19.66
N TYR A 126 11.87 -31.95 20.10
CA TYR A 126 12.06 -32.91 21.18
C TYR A 126 13.13 -33.95 20.84
N LYS A 127 13.07 -34.54 19.64
CA LYS A 127 14.10 -35.50 19.18
C LYS A 127 15.48 -34.85 19.03
N ALA A 128 15.52 -33.63 18.51
CA ALA A 128 16.75 -32.86 18.35
C ALA A 128 17.38 -32.51 19.71
N TRP A 129 16.58 -32.07 20.68
CA TRP A 129 17.05 -31.83 22.05
C TRP A 129 17.77 -33.05 22.65
N HIS A 130 17.19 -34.25 22.50
CA HIS A 130 17.80 -35.49 22.97
C HIS A 130 19.08 -35.90 22.21
N SER A 131 19.23 -35.43 20.96
CA SER A 131 20.36 -35.75 20.10
C SER A 131 21.49 -34.70 20.17
N ALA A 132 21.22 -33.54 20.77
CA ALA A 132 22.17 -32.43 20.96
C ALA A 132 23.18 -32.71 22.09
N VAL A 133 23.88 -33.84 22.01
CA VAL A 133 24.91 -34.24 22.97
C VAL A 133 26.28 -33.75 22.47
N PRO A 134 27.01 -32.92 23.24
CA PRO A 134 28.33 -32.42 22.84
C PRO A 134 29.30 -33.56 22.48
N GLY A 135 30.04 -33.39 21.38
CA GLY A 135 30.99 -34.40 20.87
C GLY A 135 30.36 -35.52 20.01
N ASN A 136 29.05 -35.49 19.77
CA ASN A 136 28.39 -36.34 18.79
C ASN A 136 28.40 -35.65 17.41
N PRO A 137 28.65 -36.35 16.28
CA PRO A 137 28.50 -35.81 14.93
C PRO A 137 27.14 -35.17 14.63
N LEU A 138 26.07 -35.54 15.35
CA LEU A 138 24.75 -34.94 15.22
C LEU A 138 24.55 -33.67 16.06
N PHE A 139 25.50 -33.30 16.91
CA PHE A 139 25.38 -32.21 17.88
C PHE A 139 24.96 -30.91 17.19
N TYR A 140 25.70 -30.50 16.16
CA TYR A 140 25.47 -29.20 15.54
C TYR A 140 24.09 -29.12 14.87
N GLY A 141 23.76 -30.08 14.02
CA GLY A 141 22.45 -30.14 13.36
C GLY A 141 21.27 -30.23 14.35
N SER A 142 21.45 -30.99 15.43
CA SER A 142 20.47 -31.09 16.51
C SER A 142 20.30 -29.77 17.26
N CYS A 143 21.40 -29.04 17.48
CA CYS A 143 21.38 -27.71 18.08
C CYS A 143 20.57 -26.70 17.26
N ILE A 144 20.68 -26.73 15.93
CA ILE A 144 19.89 -25.89 15.02
C ILE A 144 18.40 -26.24 15.12
N LEU A 145 18.07 -27.54 15.03
CA LEU A 145 16.69 -28.00 15.01
C LEU A 145 15.93 -27.72 16.32
N TRP A 146 16.54 -27.99 17.48
CA TRP A 146 15.87 -27.74 18.75
C TRP A 146 15.65 -26.24 18.99
N TYR A 147 16.53 -25.37 18.46
CA TYR A 147 16.41 -23.92 18.56
C TYR A 147 15.33 -23.37 17.63
N ALA A 148 15.36 -23.75 16.34
CA ALA A 148 14.46 -23.19 15.33
C ALA A 148 13.03 -23.75 15.41
N CYS A 149 12.87 -25.06 15.63
CA CYS A 149 11.55 -25.72 15.52
C CYS A 149 10.48 -25.19 16.51
N PRO A 150 10.77 -24.92 17.81
CA PRO A 150 9.79 -24.34 18.73
C PRO A 150 9.34 -22.94 18.30
N VAL A 151 10.27 -22.12 17.81
CA VAL A 151 9.97 -20.77 17.31
C VAL A 151 9.11 -20.84 16.05
N LEU A 152 9.45 -21.75 15.12
CA LEU A 152 8.65 -22.01 13.93
C LEU A 152 7.24 -22.50 14.29
N ALA A 153 7.10 -23.36 15.30
CA ALA A 153 5.80 -23.84 15.75
C ALA A 153 4.93 -22.69 16.30
N LEU A 154 5.52 -21.80 17.10
CA LEU A 154 4.84 -20.61 17.61
C LEU A 154 4.42 -19.67 16.47
N LEU A 155 5.32 -19.37 15.54
CA LEU A 155 5.00 -18.48 14.41
C LEU A 155 3.96 -19.10 13.46
N TRP A 156 4.01 -20.42 13.26
CA TRP A 156 3.00 -21.16 12.50
C TRP A 156 1.63 -21.11 13.17
N PHE A 157 1.57 -21.18 14.51
CA PHE A 157 0.32 -21.00 15.25
C PHE A 157 -0.35 -19.66 14.93
N GLY A 158 0.43 -18.58 14.91
CA GLY A 158 -0.10 -17.23 14.68
C GLY A 158 -0.34 -16.87 13.21
N ALA A 159 0.36 -17.49 12.26
CA ALA A 159 0.34 -17.05 10.85
C ALA A 159 0.33 -18.16 9.79
N GLY A 160 0.25 -19.44 10.16
CA GLY A 160 0.35 -20.57 9.24
C GLY A 160 -0.66 -20.54 8.10
N GLU A 161 -1.93 -20.29 8.40
CA GLU A 161 -2.99 -20.16 7.37
C GLU A 161 -2.72 -19.01 6.41
N TYR A 162 -2.29 -17.86 6.92
CA TYR A 162 -1.95 -16.67 6.12
C TYR A 162 -0.78 -16.96 5.16
N MET A 163 0.25 -17.67 5.63
CA MET A 163 1.41 -18.05 4.82
C MET A 163 1.05 -19.09 3.76
N MET A 164 0.21 -20.07 4.09
CA MET A 164 -0.24 -21.11 3.16
C MET A 164 -1.06 -20.57 1.98
N ARG A 165 -1.68 -19.40 2.14
CA ARG A 165 -2.38 -18.71 1.05
C ARG A 165 -1.44 -17.92 0.14
N ARG A 166 -0.13 -17.87 0.46
CA ARG A 166 0.91 -17.13 -0.27
C ARG A 166 2.17 -17.96 -0.54
N PRO A 167 2.05 -19.22 -1.01
CA PRO A 167 3.17 -20.16 -1.01
C PRO A 167 4.36 -19.65 -1.82
N LEU A 168 4.14 -19.08 -3.01
CA LEU A 168 5.23 -18.57 -3.86
C LEU A 168 5.97 -17.38 -3.23
N ALA A 169 5.24 -16.47 -2.55
CA ALA A 169 5.86 -15.32 -1.89
C ALA A 169 6.67 -15.76 -0.66
N VAL A 170 6.14 -16.70 0.12
CA VAL A 170 6.84 -17.27 1.29
C VAL A 170 8.07 -18.06 0.84
N LEU A 171 7.92 -18.98 -0.12
CA LEU A 171 9.02 -19.81 -0.61
C LEU A 171 10.12 -18.99 -1.25
N SER A 172 9.80 -17.98 -2.07
CA SER A 172 10.82 -17.09 -2.65
C SER A 172 11.54 -16.26 -1.58
N SER A 173 10.82 -15.79 -0.56
CA SER A 173 11.41 -15.03 0.56
C SER A 173 12.32 -15.88 1.45
N ILE A 174 12.15 -17.22 1.46
CA ILE A 174 13.04 -18.14 2.16
C ILE A 174 14.20 -18.54 1.25
N ALA A 175 13.89 -19.04 0.04
CA ALA A 175 14.86 -19.67 -0.85
C ALA A 175 15.92 -18.69 -1.35
N LEU A 176 15.54 -17.48 -1.78
CA LEU A 176 16.50 -16.55 -2.38
C LEU A 176 17.52 -16.01 -1.37
N PRO A 177 17.13 -15.53 -0.17
CA PRO A 177 18.10 -15.19 0.87
C PRO A 177 18.94 -16.40 1.30
N THR A 178 18.34 -17.60 1.42
CA THR A 178 19.07 -18.82 1.80
C THR A 178 20.16 -19.15 0.79
N LEU A 179 19.83 -19.23 -0.50
CA LEU A 179 20.78 -19.53 -1.55
C LEU A 179 21.87 -18.47 -1.66
N PHE A 180 21.52 -17.19 -1.51
CA PHE A 180 22.49 -16.10 -1.50
C PHE A 180 23.47 -16.21 -0.33
N LEU A 181 22.97 -16.45 0.88
CA LEU A 181 23.81 -16.56 2.08
C LEU A 181 24.67 -17.83 2.06
N CYS A 182 24.14 -18.96 1.58
CA CYS A 182 24.92 -20.17 1.35
C CYS A 182 26.08 -19.91 0.38
N TRP A 183 25.84 -19.15 -0.70
CA TRP A 183 26.88 -18.80 -1.65
C TRP A 183 27.96 -17.90 -1.02
N VAL A 184 27.56 -16.89 -0.24
CA VAL A 184 28.49 -16.03 0.49
C VAL A 184 29.33 -16.85 1.47
N ASP A 185 28.70 -17.82 2.15
CA ASP A 185 29.37 -18.65 3.13
C ASP A 185 30.37 -19.64 2.51
N VAL A 186 30.02 -20.25 1.36
CA VAL A 186 30.98 -21.04 0.55
C VAL A 186 32.23 -20.24 0.23
N VAL A 187 32.08 -18.96 -0.12
CA VAL A 187 33.22 -18.06 -0.38
C VAL A 187 34.02 -17.81 0.90
N ALA A 188 33.35 -17.61 2.04
CA ALA A 188 34.01 -17.35 3.33
C ALA A 188 34.80 -18.56 3.84
N ILE A 189 34.22 -19.76 3.80
CA ILE A 189 34.86 -21.03 4.17
C ILE A 189 35.99 -21.34 3.19
N GLY A 190 35.77 -21.18 1.88
CA GLY A 190 36.80 -21.37 0.86
C GLY A 190 38.00 -20.43 1.02
N ALA A 191 37.80 -19.25 1.59
CA ALA A 191 38.86 -18.30 1.94
C ALA A 191 39.55 -18.59 3.29
N GLY A 192 39.12 -19.63 4.03
CA GLY A 192 39.66 -19.98 5.33
C GLY A 192 39.28 -19.01 6.45
N THR A 193 38.17 -18.28 6.29
CA THR A 193 37.70 -17.31 7.30
C THR A 193 37.31 -18.00 8.61
N TRP A 194 36.65 -19.15 8.48
CA TRP A 194 36.21 -20.00 9.57
C TRP A 194 36.01 -21.43 9.05
N ASP A 195 35.96 -22.41 9.97
CA ASP A 195 35.83 -23.84 9.63
C ASP A 195 34.96 -24.58 10.65
N ILE A 196 34.28 -25.63 10.17
CA ILE A 196 33.32 -26.43 10.95
C ILE A 196 33.99 -27.73 11.41
N SER A 197 33.79 -28.06 12.68
CA SER A 197 34.37 -29.26 13.26
C SER A 197 33.63 -30.51 12.77
N LEU A 198 34.36 -31.41 12.12
CA LEU A 198 33.88 -32.75 11.76
C LEU A 198 33.59 -33.63 12.99
N ALA A 199 34.04 -33.24 14.19
CA ALA A 199 33.73 -33.98 15.41
C ALA A 199 32.27 -33.79 15.87
N THR A 200 31.61 -32.74 15.40
CA THR A 200 30.27 -32.31 15.84
C THR A 200 29.29 -32.12 14.68
N SER A 201 29.73 -32.40 13.45
CA SER A 201 28.93 -32.35 12.22
C SER A 201 28.93 -33.71 11.53
N THR A 202 27.96 -33.93 10.65
CA THR A 202 27.77 -35.20 9.94
C THR A 202 28.81 -35.47 8.87
N GLY A 203 29.57 -34.45 8.45
CA GLY A 203 30.51 -34.53 7.33
C GLY A 203 29.84 -34.67 5.96
N ILE A 204 28.53 -34.42 5.87
CA ILE A 204 27.78 -34.44 4.60
C ILE A 204 27.77 -33.01 4.03
N PHE A 205 28.13 -32.88 2.76
CA PHE A 205 28.21 -31.60 2.07
C PHE A 205 27.18 -31.52 0.94
N VAL A 206 26.49 -30.38 0.83
CA VAL A 206 25.53 -30.10 -0.25
C VAL A 206 26.28 -29.74 -1.53
N VAL A 207 27.30 -28.89 -1.39
CA VAL A 207 28.30 -28.54 -2.41
C VAL A 207 29.67 -28.44 -1.72
N PRO A 208 30.80 -28.44 -2.47
CA PRO A 208 32.11 -28.25 -1.87
C PRO A 208 32.12 -27.02 -0.94
N HIS A 209 32.63 -27.18 0.28
CA HIS A 209 32.68 -26.15 1.32
C HIS A 209 31.32 -25.66 1.87
N LEU A 210 30.22 -26.40 1.65
CA LEU A 210 28.93 -26.15 2.32
C LEU A 210 28.39 -27.41 3.00
N PRO A 211 28.61 -27.58 4.31
CA PRO A 211 27.99 -28.66 5.08
C PRO A 211 26.46 -28.60 5.04
N VAL A 212 25.82 -29.76 5.19
CA VAL A 212 24.36 -29.87 5.22
C VAL A 212 23.76 -29.09 6.40
N GLU A 213 24.48 -29.02 7.52
CA GLU A 213 24.09 -28.25 8.70
C GLU A 213 24.04 -26.75 8.41
N GLU A 214 24.97 -26.20 7.63
CA GLU A 214 24.97 -24.78 7.26
C GLU A 214 23.82 -24.44 6.32
N PHE A 215 23.61 -25.28 5.31
CA PHE A 215 22.44 -25.13 4.45
C PHE A 215 21.14 -25.16 5.28
N MET A 216 21.05 -26.09 6.23
CA MET A 216 19.91 -26.20 7.14
C MET A 216 19.78 -24.98 8.05
N PHE A 217 20.89 -24.44 8.58
CA PHE A 217 20.92 -23.23 9.38
C PHE A 217 20.35 -22.05 8.60
N PHE A 218 20.88 -21.74 7.41
CA PHE A 218 20.37 -20.64 6.60
C PHE A 218 18.90 -20.85 6.22
N ALA A 219 18.51 -22.07 5.83
CA ALA A 219 17.14 -22.36 5.45
C ALA A 219 16.17 -22.14 6.63
N LEU A 220 16.49 -22.66 7.82
CA LEU A 220 15.61 -22.58 8.99
C LEU A 220 15.56 -21.18 9.59
N ILE A 221 16.70 -20.48 9.70
CA ILE A 221 16.71 -19.12 10.25
C ILE A 221 16.02 -18.14 9.30
N ASN A 222 16.22 -18.25 7.99
CA ASN A 222 15.45 -17.45 7.04
C ASN A 222 13.95 -17.79 7.11
N THR A 223 13.59 -19.05 7.34
CA THR A 223 12.18 -19.43 7.58
C THR A 223 11.63 -18.76 8.84
N VAL A 224 12.38 -18.73 9.95
CA VAL A 224 11.98 -18.03 11.18
C VAL A 224 11.75 -16.53 10.91
N LEU A 225 12.67 -15.88 10.20
CA LEU A 225 12.57 -14.45 9.88
C LEU A 225 11.39 -14.13 8.95
N VAL A 226 11.16 -14.97 7.93
CA VAL A 226 10.03 -14.83 7.01
C VAL A 226 8.71 -15.06 7.74
N PHE A 227 8.63 -16.08 8.60
CA PHE A 227 7.44 -16.37 9.39
C PHE A 227 7.17 -15.25 10.41
N GLY A 228 8.20 -14.72 11.06
CA GLY A 228 8.10 -13.56 11.95
C GLY A 228 7.58 -12.32 11.22
N THR A 229 8.09 -12.06 10.02
CA THR A 229 7.62 -10.97 9.16
C THR A 229 6.15 -11.14 8.78
N CYS A 230 5.77 -12.34 8.35
CA CYS A 230 4.38 -12.68 7.99
C CYS A 230 3.42 -12.58 9.18
N ALA A 231 3.86 -12.99 10.38
CA ALA A 231 3.09 -12.87 11.60
C ALA A 231 2.81 -11.41 11.96
N ILE A 232 3.82 -10.54 11.84
CA ILE A 232 3.65 -9.09 12.04
C ILE A 232 2.68 -8.52 11.00
N ASP A 233 2.84 -8.86 9.72
CA ASP A 233 1.94 -8.41 8.65
C ASP A 233 0.48 -8.78 8.90
N ARG A 234 0.22 -10.04 9.24
CA ARG A 234 -1.12 -10.54 9.57
C ARG A 234 -1.70 -9.82 10.79
N THR A 235 -0.93 -9.73 11.87
CA THR A 235 -1.33 -9.06 13.11
C THR A 235 -1.70 -7.59 12.85
N MET A 236 -0.88 -6.87 12.08
CA MET A 236 -1.14 -5.47 11.74
C MET A 236 -2.37 -5.29 10.86
N ALA A 237 -2.63 -6.22 9.93
CA ALA A 237 -3.85 -6.21 9.12
C ALA A 237 -5.12 -6.41 9.96
N ILE A 238 -5.09 -7.30 10.96
CA ILE A 238 -6.21 -7.49 11.90
C ILE A 238 -6.44 -6.23 12.73
N ILE A 239 -5.37 -5.67 13.31
CA ILE A 239 -5.45 -4.44 14.12
C ILE A 239 -6.03 -3.28 13.31
N HIS A 240 -5.61 -3.13 12.05
CA HIS A 240 -6.09 -2.07 11.16
C HIS A 240 -7.59 -2.18 10.84
N LEU A 241 -8.09 -3.41 10.62
CA LEU A 241 -9.50 -3.63 10.29
C LEU A 241 -10.44 -3.53 11.49
N PHE A 242 -10.05 -4.11 12.64
CA PHE A 242 -10.97 -4.29 13.76
C PHE A 242 -10.87 -3.23 14.84
N LYS A 243 -9.76 -2.51 14.93
CA LYS A 243 -9.60 -1.46 15.93
C LYS A 243 -9.82 -0.10 15.29
N LYS A 244 -10.97 0.53 15.59
CA LYS A 244 -11.31 1.91 15.19
C LYS A 244 -10.19 2.85 15.66
N LYS A 245 -9.43 3.43 14.73
CA LYS A 245 -8.36 4.39 15.05
C LYS A 245 -8.76 5.79 14.59
N SER A 246 -9.56 6.50 15.39
CA SER A 246 -9.74 7.94 15.14
C SER A 246 -8.36 8.66 15.08
N PRO A 247 -8.15 9.68 14.23
CA PRO A 247 -6.88 10.42 14.19
C PRO A 247 -6.61 11.08 15.55
N TYR A 248 -7.68 11.49 16.24
CA TYR A 248 -7.63 11.97 17.61
C TYR A 248 -7.18 10.90 18.63
N GLN A 249 -7.44 9.61 18.36
CA GLN A 249 -6.96 8.51 19.20
C GLN A 249 -5.51 8.12 18.90
N ARG A 250 -4.96 8.40 17.71
CA ARG A 250 -3.52 8.25 17.44
C ARG A 250 -2.68 9.25 18.24
N GLN A 251 -3.19 10.47 18.46
CA GLN A 251 -2.53 11.46 19.31
C GLN A 251 -2.36 10.96 20.76
N TYR A 252 -3.32 10.17 21.25
CA TYR A 252 -3.26 9.47 22.54
C TYR A 252 -2.43 8.17 22.51
N GLN A 253 -1.99 7.72 21.33
CA GLN A 253 -1.22 6.48 21.15
C GLN A 253 0.29 6.70 21.25
N ASN A 254 0.78 7.92 20.98
CA ASN A 254 2.13 8.32 21.40
C ASN A 254 2.28 8.35 22.94
N ASP A 255 1.17 8.43 23.68
CA ASP A 255 1.11 8.30 25.14
C ASP A 255 0.81 6.88 25.63
N LYS A 256 0.50 5.92 24.74
CA LYS A 256 0.30 4.54 25.16
C LYS A 256 1.66 3.89 25.42
N SER A 257 1.85 3.42 26.65
CA SER A 257 2.98 2.58 27.04
C SER A 257 3.26 1.50 25.99
N PHE A 258 4.54 1.28 25.67
CA PHE A 258 5.05 0.18 24.85
C PHE A 258 4.38 -1.16 25.18
N LEU A 259 4.03 -1.38 26.45
CA LEU A 259 3.33 -2.56 26.95
C LEU A 259 1.93 -2.73 26.32
N HIS A 260 1.18 -1.64 26.10
CA HIS A 260 -0.13 -1.73 25.46
C HIS A 260 -0.03 -2.13 23.99
N GLN A 261 0.99 -1.65 23.26
CA GLN A 261 1.21 -2.04 21.87
C GLN A 261 1.55 -3.53 21.77
N ILE A 262 2.39 -4.04 22.68
CA ILE A 262 2.68 -5.47 22.77
C ILE A 262 1.40 -6.25 23.05
N LEU A 263 0.58 -5.85 24.02
CA LEU A 263 -0.67 -6.55 24.33
C LEU A 263 -1.63 -6.58 23.13
N GLU A 264 -1.73 -5.47 22.37
CA GLU A 264 -2.53 -5.41 21.14
C GLU A 264 -2.02 -6.40 20.07
N MET A 265 -0.70 -6.42 19.85
CA MET A 265 -0.09 -7.34 18.89
C MET A 265 -0.23 -8.80 19.32
N THR A 266 -0.06 -9.10 20.60
CA THR A 266 -0.23 -10.45 21.15
C THR A 266 -1.68 -10.93 21.03
N TRP A 267 -2.65 -10.07 21.32
CA TRP A 267 -4.06 -10.39 21.12
C TRP A 267 -4.36 -10.76 19.66
N ALA A 268 -3.95 -9.92 18.71
CA ALA A 268 -4.19 -10.17 17.29
C ALA A 268 -3.39 -11.37 16.74
N PHE A 269 -2.20 -11.62 17.27
CA PHE A 269 -1.41 -12.82 16.95
C PHE A 269 -2.12 -14.11 17.37
N CYS A 270 -2.71 -14.13 18.57
CA CYS A 270 -3.39 -15.30 19.11
C CYS A 270 -4.80 -15.53 18.53
N LEU A 271 -5.38 -14.53 17.87
CA LEU A 271 -6.75 -14.59 17.37
C LEU A 271 -6.84 -15.47 16.11
N PRO A 272 -7.61 -16.57 16.09
CA PRO A 272 -7.82 -17.35 14.87
C PRO A 272 -8.67 -16.57 13.85
N ASP A 273 -8.47 -16.84 12.56
CA ASP A 273 -9.23 -16.18 11.48
C ASP A 273 -10.75 -16.38 11.67
N GLN A 274 -11.17 -17.55 12.15
CA GLN A 274 -12.57 -17.94 12.35
C GLN A 274 -13.27 -17.16 13.48
N ALA A 275 -12.50 -16.49 14.36
CA ALA A 275 -13.06 -15.61 15.39
C ALA A 275 -13.35 -14.20 14.88
N LEU A 276 -12.97 -13.89 13.63
CA LEU A 276 -13.17 -12.56 13.04
C LEU A 276 -14.53 -12.47 12.33
N HIS A 277 -15.09 -11.25 12.27
CA HIS A 277 -16.35 -11.02 11.56
C HIS A 277 -16.17 -11.15 10.04
N THR A 278 -16.79 -12.18 9.46
CA THR A 278 -16.72 -12.50 8.02
C THR A 278 -17.19 -11.34 7.14
N GLU A 279 -18.26 -10.64 7.52
CA GLU A 279 -18.83 -9.54 6.75
C GLU A 279 -17.81 -8.44 6.45
N THR A 280 -16.94 -8.10 7.40
CA THR A 280 -15.94 -7.03 7.22
C THR A 280 -14.95 -7.34 6.10
N PHE A 281 -14.57 -8.62 5.94
CA PHE A 281 -13.68 -9.06 4.88
C PHE A 281 -14.41 -9.21 3.54
N HIS A 282 -15.65 -9.69 3.59
CA HIS A 282 -16.50 -9.80 2.41
C HIS A 282 -16.78 -8.44 1.77
N ASP A 283 -17.23 -7.46 2.56
CA ASP A 283 -17.51 -6.10 2.12
C ASP A 283 -16.27 -5.42 1.53
N LEU A 284 -15.10 -5.64 2.15
CA LEU A 284 -13.83 -5.12 1.66
C LEU A 284 -13.44 -5.77 0.32
N SER A 285 -13.64 -7.08 0.18
CA SER A 285 -13.39 -7.79 -1.08
C SER A 285 -14.26 -7.25 -2.20
N ILE A 286 -15.56 -7.08 -1.96
CA ILE A 286 -16.50 -6.52 -2.95
C ILE A 286 -16.09 -5.09 -3.33
N SER A 287 -15.74 -4.26 -2.35
CA SER A 287 -15.25 -2.89 -2.61
C SER A 287 -14.04 -2.88 -3.54
N TRP A 288 -13.10 -3.80 -3.33
CA TRP A 288 -11.92 -3.93 -4.18
C TRP A 288 -12.21 -4.56 -5.55
N ASP A 289 -13.23 -5.39 -5.65
CA ASP A 289 -13.72 -5.90 -6.94
C ASP A 289 -14.39 -4.80 -7.76
N ILE A 290 -15.11 -3.86 -7.13
CA ILE A 290 -15.63 -2.64 -7.78
C ILE A 290 -14.48 -1.85 -8.40
N LEU A 291 -13.43 -1.54 -7.61
CA LEU A 291 -12.23 -0.86 -8.12
C LEU A 291 -11.58 -1.62 -9.28
N ARG A 292 -11.39 -2.94 -9.14
CA ARG A 292 -10.71 -3.77 -10.16
C ARG A 292 -11.49 -3.82 -11.48
N LYS A 293 -12.82 -3.89 -11.42
CA LYS A 293 -13.71 -3.90 -12.59
C LYS A 293 -13.78 -2.52 -13.25
N ALA A 294 -13.92 -1.46 -12.45
CA ALA A 294 -14.06 -0.09 -12.95
C ALA A 294 -12.77 0.47 -13.56
N SER A 295 -11.60 0.19 -12.97
CA SER A 295 -10.33 0.68 -13.51
C SER A 295 -9.13 -0.19 -13.17
N ARG A 296 -8.66 -0.95 -14.18
CA ARG A 296 -7.37 -1.66 -14.11
C ARG A 296 -6.19 -0.71 -13.91
N SER A 297 -6.26 0.50 -14.45
CA SER A 297 -5.18 1.49 -14.33
C SER A 297 -5.07 2.02 -12.90
N PHE A 298 -6.19 2.37 -12.24
CA PHE A 298 -6.15 2.79 -10.83
C PHE A 298 -5.81 1.63 -9.90
N TYR A 299 -6.32 0.42 -10.17
CA TYR A 299 -5.97 -0.77 -9.40
C TYR A 299 -4.46 -1.04 -9.42
N THR A 300 -3.82 -1.01 -10.60
CA THR A 300 -2.37 -1.20 -10.73
C THR A 300 -1.58 -0.02 -10.15
N ALA A 301 -2.01 1.21 -10.41
CA ALA A 301 -1.39 2.41 -9.85
C ALA A 301 -1.43 2.41 -8.32
N SER A 302 -2.49 1.87 -7.69
CA SER A 302 -2.59 1.81 -6.22
C SER A 302 -1.43 1.05 -5.55
N ALA A 303 -0.73 0.18 -6.27
CA ALA A 303 0.38 -0.63 -5.73
C ALA A 303 1.60 0.20 -5.31
N VAL A 304 1.70 1.46 -5.75
CA VAL A 304 2.76 2.37 -5.31
C VAL A 304 2.53 2.94 -3.90
N PHE A 305 1.34 2.77 -3.35
CA PHE A 305 1.01 3.21 -1.99
C PHE A 305 1.35 2.13 -0.96
N PRO A 306 1.68 2.54 0.29
CA PRO A 306 1.74 1.65 1.45
C PRO A 306 0.44 0.84 1.62
N GLY A 307 0.52 -0.38 2.16
CA GLY A 307 -0.60 -1.32 2.18
C GLY A 307 -1.85 -0.83 2.91
N ASP A 308 -1.69 -0.18 4.05
CA ASP A 308 -2.77 0.41 4.87
C ASP A 308 -3.45 1.59 4.17
N VAL A 309 -2.66 2.55 3.69
CA VAL A 309 -3.14 3.71 2.90
C VAL A 309 -3.82 3.23 1.63
N ARG A 310 -3.20 2.28 0.91
CA ARG A 310 -3.73 1.67 -0.31
C ARG A 310 -5.11 1.07 -0.06
N GLN A 311 -5.28 0.32 1.04
CA GLN A 311 -6.57 -0.29 1.39
C GLN A 311 -7.67 0.76 1.57
N GLU A 312 -7.40 1.83 2.30
CA GLU A 312 -8.38 2.90 2.58
C GLU A 312 -8.70 3.73 1.34
N LEU A 313 -7.70 4.05 0.51
CA LEU A 313 -7.92 4.70 -0.79
C LEU A 313 -8.76 3.82 -1.72
N GLY A 314 -8.56 2.49 -1.69
CA GLY A 314 -9.38 1.55 -2.43
C GLY A 314 -10.84 1.54 -1.97
N VAL A 315 -11.09 1.62 -0.66
CA VAL A 315 -12.44 1.76 -0.09
C VAL A 315 -13.08 3.09 -0.48
N LEU A 316 -12.33 4.20 -0.45
CA LEU A 316 -12.82 5.50 -0.89
C LEU A 316 -13.21 5.46 -2.38
N TYR A 317 -12.36 4.90 -3.24
CA TYR A 317 -12.67 4.76 -4.66
C TYR A 317 -13.91 3.92 -4.88
N ALA A 318 -14.06 2.80 -4.17
CA ALA A 318 -15.22 1.93 -4.27
C ALA A 318 -16.52 2.65 -3.91
N PHE A 319 -16.50 3.50 -2.86
CA PHE A 319 -17.63 4.34 -2.51
C PHE A 319 -17.96 5.32 -3.63
N CYS A 320 -16.96 6.12 -4.09
CA CYS A 320 -17.16 7.07 -5.17
C CYS A 320 -17.75 6.39 -6.42
N ARG A 321 -17.19 5.25 -6.82
CA ARG A 321 -17.65 4.53 -8.01
C ARG A 321 -19.03 3.90 -7.84
N ALA A 322 -19.32 3.32 -6.67
CA ALA A 322 -20.63 2.76 -6.40
C ALA A 322 -21.72 3.85 -6.47
N THR A 323 -21.46 5.03 -5.90
CA THR A 323 -22.40 6.17 -5.95
C THR A 323 -22.57 6.76 -7.35
N ASP A 324 -21.48 6.80 -8.13
CA ASP A 324 -21.45 7.25 -9.53
C ASP A 324 -22.29 6.30 -10.41
N ASP A 325 -22.10 4.98 -10.27
CA ASP A 325 -22.85 3.97 -10.99
C ASP A 325 -24.37 4.00 -10.68
N LEU A 326 -24.77 4.39 -9.46
CA LEU A 326 -26.21 4.62 -9.13
C LEU A 326 -26.79 5.77 -9.97
N CYS A 327 -26.00 6.81 -10.21
CA CYS A 327 -26.45 8.00 -10.93
C CYS A 327 -26.35 7.83 -12.46
N ASP A 328 -25.40 7.03 -12.95
CA ASP A 328 -25.11 6.86 -14.37
C ASP A 328 -25.85 5.70 -15.04
N ASN A 329 -26.44 4.77 -14.29
CA ASN A 329 -27.12 3.62 -14.87
C ASN A 329 -28.43 4.02 -15.59
N GLU A 330 -28.34 4.35 -16.89
CA GLU A 330 -29.48 4.76 -17.71
C GLU A 330 -30.56 3.68 -17.89
N GLN A 331 -30.27 2.42 -17.54
CA GLN A 331 -31.28 1.35 -17.51
C GLN A 331 -32.27 1.52 -16.36
N VAL A 332 -31.91 2.31 -15.35
CA VAL A 332 -32.74 2.63 -14.19
C VAL A 332 -33.48 3.96 -14.44
N PRO A 333 -34.80 4.04 -14.19
CA PRO A 333 -35.56 5.27 -14.33
C PRO A 333 -34.93 6.44 -13.58
N VAL A 334 -34.95 7.63 -14.19
CA VAL A 334 -34.33 8.84 -13.61
C VAL A 334 -34.83 9.14 -12.20
N GLN A 335 -36.13 8.90 -11.93
CA GLN A 335 -36.69 9.13 -10.59
C GLN A 335 -36.09 8.18 -9.55
N GLU A 336 -35.97 6.89 -9.87
CA GLU A 336 -35.36 5.92 -8.97
C GLU A 336 -33.89 6.24 -8.70
N ARG A 337 -33.13 6.70 -9.71
CA ARG A 337 -31.76 7.20 -9.51
C ARG A 337 -31.70 8.42 -8.58
N LYS A 338 -32.66 9.34 -8.69
CA LYS A 338 -32.78 10.49 -7.78
C LYS A 338 -33.10 10.06 -6.34
N ASP A 339 -33.95 9.05 -6.19
CA ASP A 339 -34.30 8.51 -4.88
C ASP A 339 -33.08 7.79 -4.26
N GLN A 340 -32.33 7.01 -5.04
CA GLN A 340 -31.07 6.38 -4.61
C GLN A 340 -29.99 7.40 -4.20
N LEU A 341 -29.85 8.51 -4.93
CA LEU A 341 -28.96 9.61 -4.54
C LEU A 341 -29.43 10.28 -3.23
N THR A 342 -30.73 10.47 -3.06
CA THR A 342 -31.33 11.00 -1.82
C THR A 342 -31.04 10.08 -0.63
N LEU A 343 -31.17 8.77 -0.82
CA LEU A 343 -30.79 7.77 0.18
C LEU A 343 -29.29 7.81 0.49
N THR A 344 -28.44 8.05 -0.51
CA THR A 344 -27.00 8.21 -0.31
C THR A 344 -26.68 9.46 0.52
N HIS A 345 -27.35 10.59 0.27
CA HIS A 345 -27.23 11.78 1.14
C HIS A 345 -27.68 11.49 2.57
N ARG A 346 -28.78 10.75 2.74
CA ARG A 346 -29.26 10.31 4.07
C ARG A 346 -28.23 9.44 4.78
N PHE A 347 -27.64 8.46 4.09
CA PHE A 347 -26.58 7.62 4.64
C PHE A 347 -25.39 8.45 5.14
N VAL A 348 -24.94 9.42 4.35
CA VAL A 348 -23.84 10.33 4.75
C VAL A 348 -24.25 11.16 5.98
N SER A 349 -25.47 11.68 6.02
CA SER A 349 -25.99 12.40 7.19
C SER A 349 -26.04 11.51 8.44
N ASP A 350 -26.56 10.28 8.31
CA ASP A 350 -26.65 9.30 9.40
C ASP A 350 -25.27 8.92 9.92
N LEU A 351 -24.30 8.72 9.02
CA LEU A 351 -22.93 8.35 9.37
C LEU A 351 -22.18 9.45 10.12
N PHE A 352 -22.30 10.69 9.66
CA PHE A 352 -21.51 11.83 10.17
C PHE A 352 -22.21 12.65 11.26
N SER A 353 -23.53 12.48 11.49
CA SER A 353 -24.24 13.05 12.65
C SER A 353 -23.84 12.40 13.97
N GLN A 354 -23.31 11.17 13.91
CA GLN A 354 -22.82 10.44 15.08
C GLN A 354 -21.51 11.03 15.59
N LYS A 355 -21.31 11.01 16.92
CA LYS A 355 -20.03 11.42 17.52
C LYS A 355 -18.88 10.59 16.93
N LYS A 356 -17.79 11.23 16.48
CA LYS A 356 -16.62 10.52 15.89
C LYS A 356 -16.06 9.40 16.80
N SER A 357 -16.22 9.51 18.12
CA SER A 357 -15.80 8.51 19.11
C SER A 357 -16.79 7.36 19.36
N ALA A 358 -18.05 7.50 18.96
CA ALA A 358 -19.06 6.47 19.19
C ALA A 358 -18.89 5.28 18.23
N PRO A 359 -19.43 4.09 18.57
CA PRO A 359 -19.65 3.05 17.59
C PRO A 359 -20.47 3.54 16.39
N THR A 360 -20.37 2.82 15.28
CA THR A 360 -21.13 3.14 14.06
C THR A 360 -22.46 2.44 14.19
N ALA A 361 -23.54 3.20 14.22
CA ALA A 361 -24.90 2.68 14.23
C ALA A 361 -25.58 3.14 12.94
N ILE A 362 -25.66 2.25 11.97
CA ILE A 362 -26.38 2.46 10.70
C ILE A 362 -27.42 1.36 10.61
N ASP A 363 -28.65 1.73 10.30
CA ASP A 363 -29.75 0.80 10.04
C ASP A 363 -29.56 0.17 8.65
N TRP A 364 -28.76 -0.89 8.57
CA TRP A 364 -28.45 -1.54 7.30
C TRP A 364 -29.65 -2.24 6.67
N ASP A 365 -30.62 -2.69 7.47
CA ASP A 365 -31.83 -3.34 6.96
C ASP A 365 -32.63 -2.36 6.11
N PHE A 366 -32.78 -1.11 6.58
CA PHE A 366 -33.39 -0.04 5.79
C PHE A 366 -32.71 0.18 4.43
N TYR A 367 -31.37 0.18 4.38
CA TYR A 367 -30.63 0.44 3.14
C TYR A 367 -30.56 -0.78 2.21
N ASN A 368 -30.51 -2.00 2.75
CA ASN A 368 -30.42 -3.25 2.00
C ASN A 368 -31.60 -3.43 1.02
N ASP A 369 -32.79 -2.98 1.42
CA ASP A 369 -34.01 -3.13 0.62
C ASP A 369 -34.09 -2.12 -0.54
N GLN A 370 -33.27 -1.07 -0.53
CA GLN A 370 -33.41 0.09 -1.43
C GLN A 370 -32.18 0.36 -2.31
N LEU A 371 -31.02 -0.20 -1.96
CA LEU A 371 -29.77 -0.02 -2.71
C LEU A 371 -29.20 -1.37 -3.16
N PRO A 372 -28.52 -1.43 -4.32
CA PRO A 372 -27.87 -2.65 -4.79
C PRO A 372 -26.85 -3.21 -3.78
N ALA A 373 -26.80 -4.53 -3.62
CA ALA A 373 -25.92 -5.21 -2.66
C ALA A 373 -24.41 -4.84 -2.78
N PRO A 374 -23.82 -4.69 -3.99
CA PRO A 374 -22.44 -4.22 -4.10
C PRO A 374 -22.24 -2.78 -3.58
N CYS A 375 -23.24 -1.91 -3.75
CA CYS A 375 -23.23 -0.55 -3.23
C CYS A 375 -23.26 -0.55 -1.70
N ILE A 376 -24.11 -1.37 -1.10
CA ILE A 376 -24.13 -1.55 0.36
C ILE A 376 -22.78 -2.02 0.90
N SER A 377 -22.13 -2.98 0.24
CA SER A 377 -20.82 -3.49 0.65
C SER A 377 -19.75 -2.38 0.62
N ALA A 378 -19.81 -1.51 -0.41
CA ALA A 378 -18.95 -0.32 -0.50
C ALA A 378 -19.27 0.67 0.64
N PHE A 379 -20.54 0.91 0.96
CA PHE A 379 -20.95 1.83 2.04
C PHE A 379 -20.55 1.31 3.42
N LYS A 380 -20.75 0.02 3.70
CA LYS A 380 -20.30 -0.67 4.91
C LYS A 380 -18.81 -0.51 5.09
N SER A 381 -18.03 -0.76 4.03
CA SER A 381 -16.59 -0.53 4.03
C SER A 381 -16.25 0.94 4.28
N PHE A 382 -16.93 1.87 3.61
CA PHE A 382 -16.72 3.32 3.72
C PHE A 382 -16.92 3.86 5.13
N THR A 383 -17.81 3.27 5.94
CA THR A 383 -18.03 3.72 7.34
C THR A 383 -16.75 3.75 8.18
N ARG A 384 -15.75 2.94 7.84
CA ARG A 384 -14.45 2.95 8.51
C ARG A 384 -13.71 4.26 8.30
N LEU A 385 -13.96 4.99 7.22
CA LEU A 385 -13.30 6.27 6.92
C LEU A 385 -13.93 7.47 7.64
N ARG A 386 -15.05 7.27 8.36
CA ARG A 386 -15.79 8.38 9.02
C ARG A 386 -14.95 9.21 10.00
N HIS A 387 -13.89 8.63 10.56
CA HIS A 387 -13.07 9.29 11.56
C HIS A 387 -11.97 10.17 10.94
N VAL A 388 -11.60 9.92 9.68
CA VAL A 388 -10.58 10.71 8.95
C VAL A 388 -11.19 11.75 8.02
N LEU A 389 -12.40 11.49 7.51
CA LEU A 389 -13.07 12.35 6.53
C LEU A 389 -13.95 13.41 7.21
N GLU A 390 -14.32 14.43 6.42
CA GLU A 390 -15.29 15.46 6.80
C GLU A 390 -16.51 15.37 5.88
N ALA A 391 -17.71 15.46 6.46
CA ALA A 391 -18.97 15.26 5.74
C ALA A 391 -19.11 16.17 4.52
N ASP A 392 -18.61 17.40 4.61
CA ASP A 392 -18.78 18.42 3.57
C ASP A 392 -18.12 18.01 2.25
N ALA A 393 -16.93 17.41 2.28
CA ALA A 393 -16.28 16.90 1.06
C ALA A 393 -17.11 15.77 0.41
N ILE A 394 -17.74 14.89 1.20
CA ILE A 394 -18.60 13.85 0.64
C ILE A 394 -19.87 14.47 0.04
N LYS A 395 -20.49 15.43 0.75
CA LYS A 395 -21.69 16.12 0.26
C LYS A 395 -21.41 16.86 -1.04
N GLU A 396 -20.28 17.55 -1.13
CA GLU A 396 -19.82 18.26 -2.34
C GLU A 396 -19.70 17.29 -3.54
N LEU A 397 -19.19 16.07 -3.32
CA LEU A 397 -19.17 15.03 -4.34
C LEU A 397 -20.58 14.63 -4.80
N LEU A 398 -21.50 14.40 -3.84
CA LEU A 398 -22.88 14.04 -4.16
C LEU A 398 -23.62 15.18 -4.89
N ASP A 399 -23.30 16.44 -4.59
CA ASP A 399 -23.81 17.60 -5.34
C ASP A 399 -23.34 17.59 -6.80
N GLY A 400 -22.13 17.08 -7.07
CA GLY A 400 -21.63 16.83 -8.42
C GLY A 400 -22.47 15.78 -9.17
N TYR A 401 -22.77 14.65 -8.54
CA TYR A 401 -23.65 13.64 -9.13
C TYR A 401 -25.07 14.15 -9.36
N LYS A 402 -25.58 14.97 -8.43
CA LYS A 402 -26.86 15.66 -8.61
C LYS A 402 -26.84 16.58 -9.83
N TRP A 403 -25.76 17.35 -10.00
CA TRP A 403 -25.57 18.23 -11.15
C TRP A 403 -25.66 17.46 -12.47
N ASP A 404 -24.98 16.32 -12.55
CA ASP A 404 -25.04 15.43 -13.70
C ASP A 404 -26.45 14.85 -13.88
N LEU A 405 -27.09 14.32 -12.83
CA LEU A 405 -28.43 13.74 -12.92
C LEU A 405 -29.50 14.74 -13.37
N GLU A 406 -29.35 16.03 -13.02
CA GLU A 406 -30.22 17.14 -13.45
C GLU A 406 -29.92 17.66 -14.86
N ARG A 407 -28.90 17.10 -15.52
CA ARG A 407 -28.37 17.55 -16.81
C ARG A 407 -27.99 19.04 -16.88
N ARG A 408 -27.51 19.62 -15.77
CA ARG A 408 -27.17 21.06 -15.72
C ARG A 408 -26.00 21.40 -16.65
N CYS A 409 -26.13 22.53 -17.34
CA CYS A 409 -25.10 23.05 -18.23
C CYS A 409 -24.05 23.86 -17.46
N ILE A 410 -22.80 23.83 -17.94
CA ILE A 410 -21.73 24.69 -17.44
C ILE A 410 -21.78 26.02 -18.19
N THR A 411 -22.30 27.07 -17.56
CA THR A 411 -22.56 28.34 -18.26
C THR A 411 -21.29 29.16 -18.43
N ASN A 412 -20.42 29.16 -17.40
CA ASN A 412 -19.25 30.02 -17.31
C ASN A 412 -18.10 29.33 -16.55
N GLN A 413 -17.01 30.06 -16.33
CA GLN A 413 -15.83 29.56 -15.60
C GLN A 413 -16.12 29.20 -14.14
N GLU A 414 -17.00 29.91 -13.45
CA GLU A 414 -17.36 29.62 -12.05
C GLU A 414 -18.09 28.29 -11.94
N ASP A 415 -19.03 28.01 -12.84
CA ASP A 415 -19.70 26.70 -12.93
C ASP A 415 -18.69 25.58 -13.21
N LEU A 416 -17.73 25.80 -14.13
CA LEU A 416 -16.68 24.82 -14.42
C LEU A 416 -15.83 24.53 -13.18
N ASN A 417 -15.49 25.56 -12.42
CA ASN A 417 -14.72 25.42 -11.19
C ASN A 417 -15.52 24.68 -10.12
N TYR A 418 -16.79 25.05 -9.93
CA TYR A 418 -17.68 24.44 -8.95
C TYR A 418 -17.91 22.96 -9.28
N TYR A 419 -18.32 22.65 -10.51
CA TYR A 419 -18.51 21.26 -10.96
C TYR A 419 -17.22 20.45 -10.79
N SER A 420 -16.07 21.00 -11.20
CA SER A 420 -14.78 20.33 -11.03
C SER A 420 -14.38 20.16 -9.56
N ALA A 421 -14.78 21.09 -8.70
CA ALA A 421 -14.56 20.98 -7.27
C ALA A 421 -15.37 19.84 -6.65
N CYS A 422 -16.65 19.74 -7.02
CA CYS A 422 -17.55 18.66 -6.65
C CYS A 422 -17.00 17.29 -7.04
N VAL A 423 -16.66 17.06 -8.30
CA VAL A 423 -16.35 15.69 -8.78
C VAL A 423 -14.88 15.27 -8.61
N ALA A 424 -13.97 16.22 -8.33
CA ALA A 424 -12.54 15.90 -8.24
C ALA A 424 -11.80 16.55 -7.05
N SER A 425 -12.03 17.82 -6.74
CA SER A 425 -11.36 18.47 -5.60
C SER A 425 -11.78 17.87 -4.26
N SER A 426 -13.06 17.57 -4.10
CA SER A 426 -13.61 16.84 -2.95
C SER A 426 -12.90 15.49 -2.73
N VAL A 427 -12.66 14.74 -3.82
CA VAL A 427 -11.96 13.45 -3.81
C VAL A 427 -10.48 13.64 -3.47
N GLY A 428 -9.84 14.68 -4.02
CA GLY A 428 -8.46 15.04 -3.69
C GLY A 428 -8.28 15.35 -2.19
N GLU A 429 -9.23 16.09 -1.61
CA GLU A 429 -9.28 16.34 -0.17
C GLU A 429 -9.47 15.04 0.62
N MET A 430 -10.44 14.20 0.26
CA MET A 430 -10.70 12.93 0.96
C MET A 430 -9.46 12.00 0.93
N CYS A 431 -8.82 11.84 -0.24
CA CYS A 431 -7.57 11.09 -0.38
C CYS A 431 -6.48 11.65 0.54
N THR A 432 -6.33 12.97 0.58
CA THR A 432 -5.29 13.64 1.37
C THR A 432 -5.52 13.49 2.87
N ARG A 433 -6.79 13.57 3.33
CA ARG A 433 -7.14 13.33 4.73
C ARG A 433 -6.83 11.90 5.16
N ILE A 434 -7.12 10.91 4.31
CA ILE A 434 -6.71 9.51 4.51
C ILE A 434 -5.18 9.42 4.64
N ILE A 435 -4.44 9.98 3.70
CA ILE A 435 -2.96 9.95 3.72
C ILE A 435 -2.40 10.61 4.99
N LEU A 436 -2.90 11.78 5.37
CA LEU A 436 -2.44 12.50 6.56
C LEU A 436 -2.80 11.77 7.86
N ALA A 437 -3.88 10.99 7.89
CA ALA A 437 -4.21 10.15 9.03
C ALA A 437 -3.13 9.10 9.29
N HIS A 438 -2.34 8.72 8.28
CA HIS A 438 -1.20 7.80 8.38
C HIS A 438 0.16 8.47 8.58
N ALA A 439 0.19 9.76 8.90
CA ALA A 439 1.43 10.43 9.30
C ALA A 439 1.93 9.93 10.66
N ASP A 440 3.25 9.73 10.79
CA ASP A 440 3.89 9.39 12.08
C ASP A 440 3.74 10.50 13.11
N LYS A 441 3.68 11.76 12.65
CA LYS A 441 3.54 12.95 13.49
C LYS A 441 2.31 13.75 13.06
N PRO A 442 1.49 14.24 14.01
CA PRO A 442 0.38 15.09 13.68
C PRO A 442 0.89 16.38 13.03
N THR A 443 0.24 16.76 11.95
CA THR A 443 0.50 18.02 11.25
C THR A 443 -0.30 19.14 11.92
N SER A 444 0.24 20.36 11.97
CA SER A 444 -0.51 21.50 12.53
C SER A 444 -1.81 21.73 11.76
N ARG A 445 -2.83 22.30 12.40
CA ARG A 445 -4.12 22.57 11.74
C ARG A 445 -3.95 23.49 10.51
N GLN A 446 -3.11 24.50 10.62
CA GLN A 446 -2.83 25.44 9.53
C GLN A 446 -2.13 24.75 8.35
N GLU A 447 -1.12 23.93 8.63
CA GLU A 447 -0.43 23.18 7.59
C GLU A 447 -1.35 22.14 6.96
N THR A 448 -2.18 21.45 7.75
CA THR A 448 -3.20 20.52 7.24
C THR A 448 -4.16 21.19 6.27
N GLN A 449 -4.69 22.37 6.63
CA GLN A 449 -5.58 23.12 5.75
C GLN A 449 -4.88 23.57 4.46
N TRP A 450 -3.61 23.99 4.56
CA TRP A 450 -2.82 24.36 3.39
C TRP A 450 -2.59 23.16 2.46
N ILE A 451 -2.26 21.98 3.00
CA ILE A 451 -2.08 20.74 2.23
C ILE A 451 -3.41 20.36 1.55
N ILE A 452 -4.53 20.41 2.29
CA ILE A 452 -5.86 20.13 1.73
C ILE A 452 -6.18 21.09 0.58
N GLN A 453 -5.89 22.39 0.73
CA GLN A 453 -6.11 23.35 -0.36
C GLN A 453 -5.30 22.99 -1.62
N ARG A 454 -4.03 22.59 -1.46
CA ARG A 454 -3.20 22.12 -2.58
C ARG A 454 -3.78 20.84 -3.22
N ALA A 455 -4.35 19.95 -2.42
CA ALA A 455 -5.00 18.75 -2.92
C ALA A 455 -6.30 19.05 -3.68
N ARG A 456 -7.09 20.04 -3.22
CA ARG A 456 -8.27 20.53 -3.94
C ARG A 456 -7.87 21.14 -5.28
N GLU A 457 -6.83 21.97 -5.32
CA GLU A 457 -6.28 22.49 -6.58
C GLU A 457 -5.81 21.38 -7.52
N MET A 458 -5.18 20.33 -6.99
CA MET A 458 -4.82 19.14 -7.79
C MET A 458 -6.07 18.48 -8.38
N GLY A 459 -7.19 18.39 -7.64
CA GLY A 459 -8.46 17.89 -8.17
C GLY A 459 -8.93 18.66 -9.40
N LEU A 460 -8.85 19.99 -9.37
CA LEU A 460 -9.16 20.84 -10.54
C LEU A 460 -8.22 20.53 -11.73
N VAL A 461 -6.91 20.37 -11.49
CA VAL A 461 -5.94 20.00 -12.54
C VAL A 461 -6.35 18.71 -13.24
N LEU A 462 -6.69 17.68 -12.45
CA LEU A 462 -7.09 16.38 -12.97
C LEU A 462 -8.40 16.48 -13.76
N GLN A 463 -9.38 17.24 -13.27
CA GLN A 463 -10.68 17.35 -13.93
C GLN A 463 -10.66 18.20 -15.19
N TYR A 464 -9.93 19.32 -15.21
CA TYR A 464 -9.73 20.08 -16.44
C TYR A 464 -9.03 19.24 -17.50
N THR A 465 -8.08 18.39 -17.09
CA THR A 465 -7.40 17.47 -18.01
C THR A 465 -8.34 16.35 -18.50
N ASN A 466 -9.27 15.85 -17.67
CA ASN A 466 -10.36 14.96 -18.10
C ASN A 466 -11.21 15.63 -19.19
N ILE A 467 -11.78 16.81 -18.89
CA ILE A 467 -12.67 17.54 -19.80
C ILE A 467 -11.95 17.87 -21.11
N ALA A 468 -10.69 18.33 -21.03
CA ALA A 468 -9.88 18.65 -22.20
C ALA A 468 -9.55 17.43 -23.08
N ARG A 469 -9.54 16.23 -22.52
CA ARG A 469 -9.27 14.97 -23.23
C ARG A 469 -10.52 14.40 -23.87
N ASP A 470 -11.66 14.53 -23.21
CA ASP A 470 -12.87 13.75 -23.50
C ASP A 470 -13.99 14.59 -24.18
N ILE A 471 -13.73 15.83 -24.64
CA ILE A 471 -14.72 16.71 -25.34
C ILE A 471 -15.58 15.95 -26.38
N VAL A 472 -14.94 15.18 -27.27
CA VAL A 472 -15.64 14.42 -28.33
C VAL A 472 -16.31 13.16 -27.79
N THR A 473 -15.71 12.50 -26.80
CA THR A 473 -16.24 11.29 -26.17
C THR A 473 -17.50 11.62 -25.38
N ASP A 474 -17.46 12.64 -24.52
CA ASP A 474 -18.59 13.09 -23.70
C ASP A 474 -19.75 13.58 -24.57
N SER A 475 -19.44 14.25 -25.69
CA SER A 475 -20.43 14.61 -26.71
C SER A 475 -21.12 13.36 -27.27
N LYS A 476 -20.34 12.41 -27.82
CA LYS A 476 -20.89 11.26 -28.55
C LYS A 476 -21.58 10.23 -27.67
N GLU A 477 -21.00 9.93 -26.52
CA GLU A 477 -21.45 8.84 -25.66
C GLU A 477 -22.52 9.31 -24.66
N LEU A 478 -22.45 10.56 -24.20
CA LEU A 478 -23.32 11.07 -23.13
C LEU A 478 -24.24 12.22 -23.58
N GLY A 479 -24.00 12.81 -24.75
CA GLY A 479 -24.68 14.03 -25.20
C GLY A 479 -24.42 15.20 -24.25
N ARG A 480 -23.17 15.34 -23.76
CA ARG A 480 -22.79 16.33 -22.76
C ARG A 480 -21.73 17.33 -23.24
N CYS A 481 -21.88 18.55 -22.75
CA CYS A 481 -20.89 19.62 -22.88
C CYS A 481 -20.42 20.06 -21.49
N TYR A 482 -19.18 19.72 -21.14
CA TYR A 482 -18.52 20.16 -19.92
C TYR A 482 -17.61 21.38 -20.14
N LEU A 483 -17.65 21.98 -21.33
CA LEU A 483 -17.01 23.27 -21.60
C LEU A 483 -17.96 24.41 -21.18
N PRO A 484 -17.42 25.51 -20.64
CA PRO A 484 -18.20 26.73 -20.43
C PRO A 484 -18.88 27.19 -21.72
N GLN A 485 -20.19 27.39 -21.66
CA GLN A 485 -20.98 27.85 -22.81
C GLN A 485 -20.56 29.25 -23.27
N ASP A 486 -20.09 30.11 -22.37
CA ASP A 486 -19.53 31.43 -22.71
C ASP A 486 -18.25 31.36 -23.58
N TRP A 487 -17.65 30.19 -23.75
CA TRP A 487 -16.53 29.98 -24.68
C TRP A 487 -16.97 29.56 -26.07
N LEU A 488 -18.25 29.23 -26.23
CA LEU A 488 -18.85 28.59 -27.40
C LEU A 488 -19.91 29.51 -28.01
N ALA A 489 -20.09 29.42 -29.33
CA ALA A 489 -21.29 29.96 -29.96
C ALA A 489 -22.49 29.02 -29.71
N ASP A 490 -23.72 29.54 -29.71
CA ASP A 490 -24.94 28.74 -29.48
C ASP A 490 -25.03 27.49 -30.38
N LYS A 491 -24.62 27.65 -31.65
CA LYS A 491 -24.54 26.53 -32.60
C LYS A 491 -23.52 25.47 -32.18
N GLU A 492 -22.38 25.86 -31.61
CA GLU A 492 -21.37 24.93 -31.12
C GLU A 492 -21.90 24.15 -29.92
N VAL A 493 -22.64 24.79 -29.00
CA VAL A 493 -23.27 24.12 -27.84
C VAL A 493 -24.23 23.02 -28.31
N GLY A 494 -25.13 23.33 -29.25
CA GLY A 494 -26.07 22.36 -29.81
C GLY A 494 -25.36 21.18 -30.48
N LEU A 495 -24.33 21.44 -31.30
CA LEU A 495 -23.55 20.38 -31.94
C LEU A 495 -22.88 19.44 -30.93
N ILE A 496 -22.37 19.95 -29.80
CA ILE A 496 -21.76 19.10 -28.77
C ILE A 496 -22.83 18.25 -28.08
N GLN A 497 -23.96 18.83 -27.71
CA GLN A 497 -25.05 18.13 -27.03
C GLN A 497 -25.71 17.06 -27.92
N ASP A 498 -25.73 17.27 -29.24
CA ASP A 498 -26.24 16.32 -30.24
C ASP A 498 -25.25 15.20 -30.61
N GLY A 499 -24.10 15.09 -29.94
CA GLY A 499 -23.07 14.08 -30.26
C GLY A 499 -22.23 14.38 -31.49
N ARG A 500 -22.29 15.60 -32.01
CA ARG A 500 -21.69 16.04 -33.28
C ARG A 500 -20.52 17.02 -33.07
N ALA A 501 -19.84 16.96 -31.92
CA ALA A 501 -18.75 17.88 -31.57
C ALA A 501 -17.66 18.05 -32.65
N ARG A 502 -17.37 17.02 -33.47
CA ARG A 502 -16.37 17.11 -34.55
C ARG A 502 -16.73 18.09 -35.65
N GLU A 503 -18.01 18.42 -35.82
CA GLU A 503 -18.46 19.41 -36.82
C GLU A 503 -18.09 20.85 -36.47
N ILE A 504 -17.67 21.10 -35.24
CA ILE A 504 -17.10 22.38 -34.80
C ILE A 504 -15.73 22.63 -35.44
N GLY A 505 -15.03 21.56 -35.84
CA GLY A 505 -13.71 21.62 -36.45
C GLY A 505 -12.58 21.25 -35.48
N GLU A 506 -11.61 20.50 -36.00
CA GLU A 506 -10.51 19.91 -35.23
C GLU A 506 -9.63 20.97 -34.53
N GLU A 507 -9.31 22.07 -35.22
CA GLU A 507 -8.50 23.15 -34.64
C GLU A 507 -9.25 23.90 -33.54
N ARG A 508 -10.57 24.07 -33.69
CA ARG A 508 -11.42 24.70 -32.68
C ARG A 508 -11.51 23.83 -31.43
N LEU A 509 -11.75 22.53 -31.58
CA LEU A 509 -11.70 21.57 -30.46
C LEU A 509 -10.34 21.57 -29.76
N LEU A 510 -9.25 21.59 -30.53
CA LEU A 510 -7.90 21.65 -29.99
C LEU A 510 -7.64 22.95 -29.21
N SER A 511 -8.15 24.09 -29.70
CA SER A 511 -8.03 25.37 -28.99
C SER A 511 -8.73 25.37 -27.62
N LEU A 512 -9.92 24.76 -27.54
CA LEU A 512 -10.70 24.63 -26.30
C LEU A 512 -9.99 23.68 -25.32
N SER A 513 -9.50 22.55 -25.82
CA SER A 513 -8.69 21.59 -25.06
C SER A 513 -7.42 22.24 -24.49
N HIS A 514 -6.66 22.95 -25.33
CA HIS A 514 -5.44 23.65 -24.91
C HIS A 514 -5.73 24.71 -23.87
N ARG A 515 -6.83 25.46 -23.98
CA ARG A 515 -7.24 26.45 -22.98
C ARG A 515 -7.36 25.83 -21.59
N LEU A 516 -8.04 24.68 -21.46
CA LEU A 516 -8.14 23.93 -20.21
C LEU A 516 -6.79 23.40 -19.73
N ILE A 517 -5.97 22.83 -20.62
CA ILE A 517 -4.65 22.30 -20.26
C ILE A 517 -3.71 23.39 -19.75
N TYR A 518 -3.75 24.60 -20.32
CA TYR A 518 -2.96 25.71 -19.81
C TYR A 518 -3.43 26.18 -18.42
N GLN A 519 -4.75 26.17 -18.16
CA GLN A 519 -5.27 26.44 -16.81
C GLN A 519 -4.83 25.35 -15.81
N ALA A 520 -4.88 24.09 -16.21
CA ALA A 520 -4.39 22.97 -15.41
C ALA A 520 -2.88 23.08 -15.13
N ASP A 521 -2.05 23.45 -16.10
CA ASP A 521 -0.61 23.65 -15.90
C ASP A 521 -0.31 24.75 -14.86
N GLU A 522 -1.05 25.88 -14.90
CA GLU A 522 -0.90 26.97 -13.92
C GLU A 522 -1.24 26.52 -12.50
N LEU A 523 -2.34 25.78 -12.32
CA LEU A 523 -2.74 25.22 -11.03
C LEU A 523 -1.73 24.16 -10.54
N MET A 524 -1.26 23.29 -11.45
CA MET A 524 -0.31 22.20 -11.16
C MET A 524 1.01 22.72 -10.57
N ALA A 525 1.48 23.89 -11.03
CA ALA A 525 2.69 24.52 -10.51
C ALA A 525 2.60 24.87 -9.01
N VAL A 526 1.40 25.14 -8.51
CA VAL A 526 1.14 25.44 -7.10
C VAL A 526 0.77 24.17 -6.33
N ALA A 527 -0.15 23.36 -6.88
CA ALA A 527 -0.69 22.16 -6.24
C ALA A 527 0.40 21.13 -5.87
N ASN A 528 1.41 20.95 -6.73
CA ASN A 528 2.50 19.98 -6.47
C ASN A 528 3.26 20.22 -5.16
N LYS A 529 3.33 21.47 -4.68
CA LYS A 529 4.01 21.80 -3.42
C LYS A 529 3.34 21.14 -2.21
N GLY A 530 2.06 20.80 -2.32
CA GLY A 530 1.34 20.04 -1.28
C GLY A 530 1.90 18.64 -1.07
N ILE A 531 2.41 18.01 -2.13
CA ILE A 531 2.89 16.62 -2.09
C ILE A 531 4.12 16.49 -1.19
N ASP A 532 5.00 17.49 -1.18
CA ASP A 532 6.23 17.50 -0.36
C ASP A 532 5.95 17.53 1.15
N LYS A 533 4.72 17.89 1.53
CA LYS A 533 4.25 17.96 2.92
C LYS A 533 3.47 16.73 3.37
N LEU A 534 3.20 15.78 2.48
CA LEU A 534 2.60 14.49 2.84
C LEU A 534 3.63 13.58 3.55
N PRO A 535 3.20 12.53 4.25
CA PRO A 535 4.10 11.52 4.81
C PRO A 535 5.03 10.97 3.73
N SER A 536 6.33 10.88 4.03
CA SER A 536 7.40 10.57 3.07
C SER A 536 7.12 9.31 2.25
N HIS A 537 6.58 8.27 2.90
CA HIS A 537 6.23 6.98 2.34
C HIS A 537 4.99 6.99 1.42
N CYS A 538 4.25 8.11 1.37
CA CYS A 538 3.11 8.34 0.48
C CYS A 538 3.44 9.29 -0.69
N GLN A 539 4.45 10.17 -0.52
CA GLN A 539 4.75 11.21 -1.51
C GLN A 539 5.04 10.63 -2.89
N GLY A 540 5.87 9.58 -2.97
CA GLY A 540 6.23 8.95 -4.23
C GLY A 540 5.00 8.42 -4.99
N GLY A 541 4.04 7.84 -4.26
CA GLY A 541 2.80 7.33 -4.83
C GLY A 541 1.89 8.43 -5.37
N VAL A 542 1.73 9.52 -4.63
CA VAL A 542 0.95 10.69 -5.07
C VAL A 542 1.61 11.36 -6.28
N ARG A 543 2.93 11.55 -6.26
CA ARG A 543 3.68 12.07 -7.43
C ARG A 543 3.46 11.19 -8.65
N ALA A 544 3.55 9.87 -8.50
CA ALA A 544 3.32 8.93 -9.60
C ALA A 544 1.91 9.06 -10.19
N ALA A 545 0.87 9.08 -9.35
CA ALA A 545 -0.50 9.24 -9.80
C ALA A 545 -0.70 10.59 -10.56
N CYS A 546 -0.24 11.70 -9.97
CA CYS A 546 -0.41 13.02 -10.56
C CYS A 546 0.41 13.20 -11.85
N ASN A 547 1.66 12.73 -11.89
CA ASN A 547 2.54 12.86 -13.05
C ASN A 547 2.11 11.98 -14.23
N VAL A 548 1.67 10.74 -13.96
CA VAL A 548 1.09 9.88 -15.00
C VAL A 548 -0.12 10.58 -15.62
N TYR A 549 -0.94 11.21 -14.80
CA TYR A 549 -2.12 11.91 -15.27
C TYR A 549 -1.77 13.19 -16.05
N ALA A 550 -0.88 14.03 -15.53
CA ALA A 550 -0.38 15.25 -16.18
C ALA A 550 0.31 14.97 -17.54
N SER A 551 0.87 13.77 -17.71
CA SER A 551 1.43 13.36 -18.99
C SER A 551 0.40 13.26 -20.13
N ILE A 552 -0.90 13.12 -19.80
CA ILE A 552 -2.00 13.22 -20.77
C ILE A 552 -2.12 14.65 -21.30
N GLY A 553 -2.05 15.67 -20.43
CA GLY A 553 -2.01 17.07 -20.86
C GLY A 553 -0.83 17.37 -21.77
N THR A 554 0.35 16.80 -21.47
CA THR A 554 1.53 16.88 -22.35
C THR A 554 1.27 16.23 -23.71
N LYS A 555 0.57 15.09 -23.74
CA LYS A 555 0.19 14.41 -24.98
C LYS A 555 -0.83 15.23 -25.77
N LEU A 556 -1.82 15.84 -25.12
CA LEU A 556 -2.79 16.76 -25.76
C LEU A 556 -2.10 17.96 -26.40
N LYS A 557 -1.11 18.55 -25.70
CA LYS A 557 -0.25 19.63 -26.23
C LYS A 557 0.64 19.19 -27.40
N SER A 558 0.80 17.90 -27.68
CA SER A 558 1.60 17.43 -28.84
C SER A 558 0.82 17.45 -30.16
N TYR A 559 -0.51 17.48 -30.11
CA TYR A 559 -1.35 17.62 -31.30
C TYR A 559 -1.35 19.08 -31.82
N ARG A 560 -1.49 19.26 -33.14
CA ARG A 560 -1.41 20.57 -33.81
C ARG A 560 -2.61 20.89 -34.70
N HIS A 561 -3.03 19.94 -35.54
CA HIS A 561 -4.10 20.15 -36.53
C HIS A 561 -5.27 19.18 -36.36
N HIS A 562 -5.19 18.24 -35.41
CA HIS A 562 -6.16 17.18 -35.24
C HIS A 562 -6.45 16.92 -33.77
N TYR A 563 -7.72 16.94 -33.37
CA TYR A 563 -8.16 16.58 -32.04
C TYR A 563 -8.32 15.04 -31.95
N PRO A 564 -7.60 14.38 -31.03
CA PRO A 564 -7.65 12.92 -30.92
C PRO A 564 -9.06 12.45 -30.54
N SER A 565 -9.45 11.25 -30.94
CA SER A 565 -10.68 10.63 -30.41
C SER A 565 -10.63 10.51 -28.89
N ARG A 566 -9.49 10.04 -28.37
CA ARG A 566 -9.16 10.10 -26.95
C ARG A 566 -7.64 10.05 -26.76
N ALA A 567 -7.07 11.01 -26.05
CA ALA A 567 -5.62 11.03 -25.84
C ALA A 567 -5.20 9.98 -24.79
N HIS A 568 -4.27 9.11 -25.17
CA HIS A 568 -3.72 8.09 -24.29
C HIS A 568 -2.19 8.11 -24.25
N VAL A 569 -1.66 7.69 -23.11
CA VAL A 569 -0.23 7.49 -22.88
C VAL A 569 0.00 6.00 -22.83
N GLY A 570 0.91 5.48 -23.64
CA GLY A 570 1.19 4.05 -23.72
C GLY A 570 1.64 3.46 -22.38
N ASN A 571 1.34 2.19 -22.14
CA ASN A 571 1.58 1.51 -20.86
C ASN A 571 3.06 1.58 -20.42
N SER A 572 4.00 1.36 -21.35
CA SER A 572 5.44 1.46 -21.06
C SER A 572 5.83 2.84 -20.51
N LYS A 573 5.35 3.91 -21.15
CA LYS A 573 5.62 5.29 -20.72
C LYS A 573 4.95 5.61 -19.38
N ARG A 574 3.74 5.10 -19.12
CA ARG A 574 3.07 5.24 -17.81
C ARG A 574 3.88 4.59 -16.69
N VAL A 575 4.35 3.35 -16.91
CA VAL A 575 5.19 2.63 -15.95
C VAL A 575 6.50 3.37 -15.71
N GLN A 576 7.16 3.84 -16.77
CA GLN A 576 8.39 4.65 -16.65
C GLN A 576 8.16 5.92 -15.82
N ILE A 577 7.11 6.69 -16.13
CA ILE A 577 6.78 7.92 -15.39
C ILE A 577 6.46 7.60 -13.93
N ALA A 578 5.66 6.56 -13.68
CA ALA A 578 5.31 6.15 -12.33
C ALA A 578 6.55 5.76 -11.53
N LEU A 579 7.42 4.90 -12.08
CA LEU A 579 8.66 4.47 -11.43
C LEU A 579 9.56 5.67 -11.12
N LEU A 580 9.87 6.51 -12.11
CA LEU A 580 10.71 7.68 -11.88
C LEU A 580 10.08 8.66 -10.88
N SER A 581 8.76 8.84 -10.90
CA SER A 581 8.06 9.73 -9.95
C SER A 581 8.10 9.21 -8.51
N VAL A 582 8.02 7.90 -8.31
CA VAL A 582 8.12 7.28 -6.96
C VAL A 582 9.46 7.64 -6.32
N TYR A 583 10.55 7.66 -7.10
CA TYR A 583 11.89 8.04 -6.64
C TYR A 583 12.19 9.54 -6.74
N ASN A 584 11.18 10.37 -7.07
CA ASN A 584 11.34 11.81 -7.27
C ASN A 584 12.37 12.17 -8.37
N LEU A 585 12.46 11.35 -9.41
CA LEU A 585 13.35 11.51 -10.57
C LEU A 585 12.60 11.99 -11.83
N TYR A 586 11.32 12.34 -11.70
CA TYR A 586 10.50 12.83 -12.81
C TYR A 586 9.78 14.12 -12.44
N THR A 587 9.89 15.11 -13.31
CA THR A 587 9.13 16.36 -13.23
C THR A 587 8.30 16.49 -14.49
N ALA A 588 6.99 16.66 -14.35
CA ALA A 588 6.12 16.88 -15.50
C ALA A 588 6.51 18.20 -16.21
N PRO A 589 6.54 18.24 -17.55
CA PRO A 589 6.78 19.47 -18.29
C PRO A 589 5.56 20.39 -18.19
N ILE A 590 5.56 21.25 -17.17
CA ILE A 590 4.56 22.29 -16.95
C ILE A 590 4.93 23.50 -17.81
N VAL A 591 4.02 23.95 -18.68
CA VAL A 591 4.22 25.15 -19.48
C VAL A 591 3.39 26.27 -18.85
N THR A 592 4.02 27.10 -18.03
CA THR A 592 3.35 28.28 -17.46
C THR A 592 3.36 29.43 -18.49
N LYS A 593 2.31 30.26 -18.50
CA LYS A 593 2.24 31.49 -19.32
C LYS A 593 3.38 32.48 -19.08
N GLN A 594 4.29 32.26 -18.12
CA GLN A 594 5.40 33.15 -17.77
C GLN A 594 6.47 33.36 -18.87
N GLY A 595 6.25 32.87 -20.09
CA GLY A 595 6.84 33.49 -21.30
C GLY A 595 6.27 34.88 -21.64
N ARG A 596 5.18 35.33 -20.98
CA ARG A 596 4.61 36.67 -21.06
C ARG A 596 4.13 37.11 -19.67
N GLN A 597 4.85 38.06 -19.07
CA GLN A 597 4.58 38.62 -17.73
C GLN A 597 3.14 39.16 -17.58
N GLY A 598 2.52 38.89 -16.43
CA GLY A 598 1.28 39.56 -15.98
C GLY A 598 0.80 39.02 -14.62
N LYS A 599 0.71 39.90 -13.62
CA LYS A 599 0.46 39.64 -12.18
C LYS A 599 -0.74 38.71 -11.88
N MET A 600 -0.52 37.68 -11.06
CA MET A 600 -1.57 36.87 -10.41
C MET A 600 -2.35 37.70 -9.37
N ARG A 601 -3.68 37.68 -9.45
CA ARG A 601 -4.59 38.13 -8.39
C ARG A 601 -4.89 36.96 -7.43
N ASN A 602 -4.90 37.27 -6.13
CA ASN A 602 -5.22 36.34 -5.05
C ASN A 602 -6.61 35.72 -5.22
N LEU A 603 -6.67 34.38 -5.27
CA LEU A 603 -7.88 33.58 -5.08
C LEU A 603 -7.87 33.03 -3.65
N ASN A 604 -8.29 33.87 -2.69
CA ASN A 604 -8.53 33.46 -1.30
C ASN A 604 -10.01 33.70 -0.98
N THR A 605 -10.89 32.82 -1.48
CA THR A 605 -12.23 32.48 -0.96
C THR A 605 -12.93 31.64 -2.03
N ILE A 606 -12.92 30.32 -1.84
CA ILE A 606 -13.98 29.40 -2.27
C ILE A 606 -14.15 28.42 -1.12
#